data_AF-G0JPB1-F1
#
_entry.id   AF-G0JPB1-F1
#
_cell.length_a   1.000
_cell.length_b   1.000
_cell.length_c   1.000
_cell.angle_alpha   90.00
_cell.angle_beta   90.00
_cell.angle_gamma   90.00
#
_symmetry.space_group_name_H-M   'P 1'
#
loop_
_entity.id
_entity.type
_entity.pdbx_description
1 polymer ?
#
loop_
_entity_poly.entity_id
_entity_poly.type
_entity_poly.pdbx_seq_one_letter_code
_entity_poly.pdbx_strand_id
1 'polypeptide(L)'
;MTKSTTAMQATIEGLLATEPMTAQEIADKSGATVALVRLAITTLEHKGKMVSVGHRPVRYCAPAKPAKARAGITLTRWVNIHSIIKWINHR
;
A
#
# COMPACT_ATOMS: atom_id res chain seq x y z
N MET A 1 6.18 19.29 -0.14
CA MET A 1 5.36 19.04 1.06
C MET A 1 4.86 17.59 1.16
N THR A 2 5.64 16.57 0.78
CA THR A 2 5.18 15.16 0.74
C THR A 2 5.75 14.28 1.85
N LYS A 3 6.80 14.72 2.56
CA LYS A 3 7.48 13.92 3.60
C LYS A 3 6.59 13.62 4.81
N SER A 4 5.71 14.56 5.19
CA SER A 4 4.90 14.44 6.42
C SER A 4 3.73 13.47 6.25
N THR A 5 3.10 13.44 5.07
CA THR A 5 1.97 12.54 4.79
C THR A 5 2.40 11.07 4.72
N THR A 6 3.58 10.79 4.19
CA THR A 6 4.12 9.42 4.11
C THR A 6 4.49 8.87 5.49
N ALA A 7 5.06 9.70 6.36
CA ALA A 7 5.34 9.31 7.74
C ALA A 7 4.05 8.98 8.50
N MET A 8 3.00 9.79 8.33
CA MET A 8 1.68 9.54 8.92
C MET A 8 1.06 8.23 8.45
N GLN A 9 1.15 7.93 7.14
CA GLN A 9 0.66 6.66 6.59
C GLN A 9 1.34 5.46 7.24
N ALA A 10 2.67 5.49 7.41
CA ALA A 10 3.40 4.41 8.08
C ALA A 10 3.00 4.24 9.55
N THR A 11 2.76 5.33 10.28
CA THR A 11 2.27 5.26 11.67
C THR A 11 0.88 4.63 11.73
N ILE A 12 -0.04 5.03 10.87
CA ILE A 12 -1.40 4.47 10.81
C ILE A 12 -1.37 2.98 10.43
N GLU A 13 -0.54 2.59 9.47
CA GLU A 13 -0.35 1.18 9.09
C GLU A 13 0.13 0.33 10.29
N GLY A 14 1.04 0.86 11.12
CA GLY A 14 1.52 0.18 12.33
C GLY A 14 0.44 0.01 13.41
N LEU A 15 -0.41 1.03 13.60
CA LEU A 15 -1.49 0.98 14.60
C LEU A 15 -2.58 -0.03 14.23
N LEU A 16 -2.84 -0.23 12.93
CA LEU A 16 -3.90 -1.11 12.43
C LEU A 16 -3.46 -2.57 12.24
N ALA A 17 -2.19 -2.89 12.51
CA ALA A 17 -1.65 -4.25 12.40
C ALA A 17 -2.10 -5.17 13.53
N THR A 18 -2.44 -4.61 14.70
CA THR A 18 -2.81 -5.38 15.90
C THR A 18 -4.31 -5.57 16.06
N GLU A 19 -5.10 -4.53 15.80
CA GLU A 19 -6.54 -4.53 16.06
C GLU A 19 -7.33 -3.57 15.16
N PRO A 20 -8.63 -3.84 14.92
CA PRO A 20 -9.52 -2.91 14.21
C PRO A 20 -9.72 -1.62 15.02
N MET A 21 -9.36 -0.47 14.47
CA MET A 21 -9.51 0.83 15.16
C MET A 21 -10.39 1.81 14.40
N THR A 22 -11.04 2.73 15.11
CA THR A 22 -11.79 3.85 14.53
C THR A 22 -10.86 5.01 14.17
N ALA A 23 -11.31 5.91 13.27
CA ALA A 23 -10.55 7.11 12.93
C ALA A 23 -10.26 8.02 14.14
N GLN A 24 -11.13 7.99 15.16
CA GLN A 24 -10.93 8.74 16.40
C GLN A 24 -9.77 8.15 17.20
N GLU A 25 -9.78 6.84 17.45
CA GLU A 25 -8.71 6.19 18.21
C GLU A 25 -7.36 6.29 17.51
N ILE A 26 -7.33 6.24 16.17
CA ILE A 26 -6.12 6.46 15.38
C ILE A 26 -5.62 7.89 15.55
N ALA A 27 -6.51 8.89 15.55
CA ALA A 27 -6.15 10.29 15.78
C ALA A 27 -5.55 10.48 17.17
N ASP A 28 -6.19 9.90 18.20
CA ASP A 28 -5.73 9.97 19.59
C ASP A 28 -4.34 9.31 19.77
N LYS A 29 -4.08 8.17 19.11
CA LYS A 29 -2.77 7.48 19.18
C LYS A 29 -1.68 8.13 18.34
N SER A 30 -2.03 8.74 17.21
CA SER A 30 -1.07 9.36 16.30
C SER A 30 -0.77 10.83 16.62
N GLY A 31 -1.57 11.47 17.47
CA GLY A 31 -1.53 12.91 17.73
C GLY A 31 -1.99 13.75 16.53
N ALA A 32 -2.59 13.11 15.51
CA ALA A 32 -3.07 13.78 14.32
C ALA A 32 -4.54 14.18 14.47
N THR A 33 -5.01 15.10 13.62
CA THR A 33 -6.43 15.41 13.57
C THR A 33 -7.20 14.31 12.85
N VAL A 34 -8.46 14.08 13.26
CA VAL A 34 -9.35 13.10 12.62
C VAL A 34 -9.49 13.35 11.11
N ALA A 35 -9.48 14.62 10.68
CA ALA A 35 -9.51 14.99 9.25
C ALA A 35 -8.29 14.46 8.48
N LEU A 36 -7.08 14.61 9.04
CA LEU A 36 -5.85 14.09 8.44
C LEU A 36 -5.83 12.56 8.43
N VAL A 37 -6.30 11.94 9.50
CA VAL A 37 -6.44 10.48 9.57
C VAL A 37 -7.38 9.99 8.48
N ARG A 38 -8.58 10.59 8.34
CA ARG A 38 -9.53 10.20 7.27
C ARG A 38 -8.93 10.35 5.88
N LEU A 39 -8.18 11.42 5.60
CA LEU A 39 -7.50 11.61 4.33
C LEU A 39 -6.43 10.52 4.07
N ALA A 40 -5.63 10.20 5.08
CA ALA A 40 -4.62 9.15 5.00
C ALA A 40 -5.26 7.77 4.80
N ILE A 41 -6.38 7.51 5.49
CA ILE A 41 -7.19 6.31 5.35
C ILE A 41 -7.69 6.15 3.91
N THR A 42 -8.31 7.18 3.32
CA THR A 42 -8.77 7.12 1.93
C THR A 42 -7.61 6.83 0.97
N THR A 43 -6.43 7.40 1.23
CA THR A 43 -5.24 7.12 0.43
C THR A 43 -4.74 5.68 0.60
N LEU A 44 -4.77 5.13 1.81
CA LEU A 44 -4.35 3.76 2.11
C LEU A 44 -5.34 2.72 1.58
N GLU A 45 -6.64 3.01 1.65
CA GLU A 45 -7.71 2.20 1.09
C GLU A 45 -7.59 2.13 -0.44
N HIS A 46 -7.36 3.27 -1.10
CA HIS A 46 -7.05 3.32 -2.55
C HIS A 46 -5.80 2.51 -2.92
N LYS A 47 -4.81 2.44 -2.03
CA LYS A 47 -3.59 1.63 -2.22
C LYS A 47 -3.81 0.14 -1.89
N GLY A 48 -5.00 -0.26 -1.42
CA GLY A 48 -5.28 -1.62 -0.98
C GLY A 48 -4.52 -2.03 0.29
N LYS A 49 -4.00 -1.05 1.05
CA LYS A 49 -3.25 -1.26 2.30
C LYS A 49 -4.14 -1.27 3.54
N MET A 50 -5.45 -1.13 3.35
CA MET A 50 -6.40 -0.89 4.41
C MET A 50 -7.79 -1.31 3.96
N VAL A 51 -8.60 -1.80 4.90
CA VAL A 51 -10.02 -2.12 4.66
C VAL A 51 -10.89 -1.52 5.75
N SER A 52 -12.03 -0.98 5.33
CA SER A 52 -13.12 -0.56 6.22
C SER A 52 -13.94 -1.77 6.64
N VAL A 53 -14.17 -1.94 7.94
CA VAL A 53 -14.95 -3.05 8.53
C VAL A 53 -16.07 -2.55 9.44
N GLY A 54 -17.23 -3.20 9.36
CA GLY A 54 -18.38 -2.96 10.23
C GLY A 54 -19.27 -1.78 9.82
N HIS A 55 -20.42 -1.66 10.51
CA HIS A 55 -21.45 -0.66 10.22
C HIS A 55 -21.62 0.29 11.41
N ARG A 56 -20.80 1.36 11.43
CA ARG A 56 -20.77 2.49 12.38
C ARG A 56 -20.58 2.16 13.89
N PRO A 57 -19.58 2.77 14.58
CA PRO A 57 -18.50 3.56 14.00
C PRO A 57 -17.64 2.67 13.07
N VAL A 58 -17.29 3.21 11.90
CA VAL A 58 -16.47 2.48 10.92
C VAL A 58 -15.13 2.19 11.56
N ARG A 59 -14.78 0.91 11.63
CA ARG A 59 -13.48 0.45 12.08
C ARG A 59 -12.64 0.12 10.86
N TYR A 60 -11.35 0.14 11.07
CA TYR A 60 -10.38 -0.03 10.01
C TYR A 60 -9.36 -1.07 10.42
N CYS A 61 -8.97 -1.91 9.47
CA CYS A 61 -7.97 -2.96 9.71
C CYS A 61 -6.90 -2.93 8.63
N ALA A 62 -5.71 -3.42 8.99
CA ALA A 62 -4.78 -3.92 7.99
C ALA A 62 -5.44 -5.07 7.19
N PRO A 63 -5.20 -5.15 5.87
CA PRO A 63 -5.77 -6.21 5.06
C PRO A 63 -5.18 -7.55 5.50
N ALA A 64 -6.06 -8.54 5.76
CA ALA A 64 -5.67 -9.89 6.22
C ALA A 64 -4.67 -10.60 5.30
N LYS A 65 -4.59 -10.16 4.04
CA LYS A 65 -3.49 -10.45 3.12
C LYS A 65 -2.90 -9.10 2.74
N PRO A 66 -1.62 -8.80 3.05
CA PRO A 66 -0.99 -7.62 2.45
C PRO A 66 -1.19 -7.77 0.95
N ALA A 67 -1.84 -6.79 0.32
CA ALA A 67 -1.99 -6.78 -1.14
C ALA A 67 -0.61 -7.09 -1.68
N LYS A 68 -0.43 -8.29 -2.27
CA LYS A 68 0.84 -8.75 -2.81
C LYS A 68 1.40 -7.52 -3.51
N ALA A 69 2.53 -6.99 -3.01
CA ALA A 69 3.30 -6.02 -3.76
C ALA A 69 3.24 -6.55 -5.17
N ARG A 70 2.64 -5.78 -6.08
CA ARG A 70 2.44 -6.20 -7.47
C ARG A 70 3.85 -6.39 -7.98
N ALA A 71 4.39 -7.59 -7.77
CA ALA A 71 5.64 -8.04 -8.27
C ALA A 71 5.44 -7.78 -9.74
N GLY A 72 6.24 -6.84 -10.24
CA GLY A 72 6.20 -6.47 -11.63
C GLY A 72 6.10 -7.76 -12.41
N ILE A 73 5.14 -7.81 -13.32
CA ILE A 73 5.22 -8.75 -14.42
C ILE A 73 6.45 -8.26 -15.21
N THR A 74 7.66 -8.53 -14.73
CA THR A 74 8.86 -8.52 -15.55
C THR A 74 8.88 -9.86 -16.25
N LEU A 75 7.98 -9.95 -17.21
CA LEU A 75 7.99 -10.96 -18.24
C LEU A 75 9.15 -10.62 -19.19
N THR A 76 10.36 -10.98 -18.81
CA THR A 76 11.47 -11.12 -19.75
C THR A 76 12.28 -12.34 -19.37
N ARG A 77 11.70 -13.50 -19.73
CA ARG A 77 12.38 -14.58 -20.42
C ARG A 77 13.74 -14.10 -20.94
N TRP A 78 14.82 -14.64 -20.38
CA TRP A 78 16.16 -14.53 -20.96
C TRP A 78 16.14 -15.22 -22.33
N VAL A 79 15.74 -14.50 -23.37
CA VAL A 79 16.06 -14.86 -24.74
C VAL A 79 17.50 -14.44 -24.96
N ASN A 80 18.35 -15.46 -25.06
CA ASN A 80 19.77 -15.39 -25.32
C ASN A 80 20.04 -14.60 -26.61
N ILE A 81 20.42 -13.32 -26.48
CA ILE A 81 20.68 -12.38 -27.59
C ILE A 81 21.81 -12.86 -28.51
N HIS A 82 22.64 -13.81 -28.07
CA HIS A 82 23.74 -14.34 -28.88
C HIS A 82 23.29 -15.13 -30.12
N SER A 83 22.04 -15.61 -30.20
CA SER A 83 21.58 -16.38 -31.36
C SER A 83 21.10 -15.50 -32.52
N ILE A 84 20.57 -14.30 -32.25
CA ILE A 84 20.00 -13.41 -33.28
C ILE A 84 21.09 -12.72 -34.10
N ILE A 85 22.21 -12.32 -33.48
CA ILE A 85 23.30 -11.63 -34.18
C ILE A 85 23.99 -12.54 -35.21
N LYS A 86 24.07 -13.85 -34.95
CA LYS A 86 24.70 -14.80 -35.90
C LYS A 86 23.87 -15.04 -37.16
N TRP A 87 22.56 -14.77 -37.14
CA TRP A 87 21.67 -14.98 -38.29
C TRP A 87 21.67 -13.82 -39.28
N ILE A 88 22.00 -12.60 -38.83
CA ILE A 88 22.06 -11.41 -39.69
C ILE A 88 23.35 -11.38 -40.53
N ASN A 89 24.44 -11.94 -40.03
CA ASN A 89 25.77 -11.79 -40.66
C ASN A 89 26.11 -12.86 -41.71
N HIS A 90 25.15 -13.75 -42.04
CA HIS A 90 25.37 -14.86 -42.97
C HIS A 90 24.31 -14.94 -44.08
N ARG A 91 23.69 -13.80 -44.40
CA ARG A 91 22.75 -13.67 -45.52
C ARG A 91 23.29 -12.71 -46.57
#